data_AF-A0A0G3G9B7-F1
#
_entry.id   AF-A0A0G3G9B7-F1
#
_cell.length_a   1.000
_cell.length_b   1.000
_cell.length_c   1.000
_cell.angle_alpha   90.00
_cell.angle_beta   90.00
_cell.angle_gamma   90.00
#
_symmetry.space_group_name_H-M   'P 1'
#
loop_
_entity.id
_entity.type
_entity.pdbx_description
1 polymer ?
#
loop_
_entity_poly.entity_id
_entity_poly.type
_entity_poly.pdbx_seq_one_letter_code
_entity_poly.pdbx_strand_id
1 'polypeptide(L)'
;MAVASGAYKKALEGDQTPKQVLVKIDRVTKKFDETIAVDDVSLEIKKGEIFALLGGSGSGKSTLLRMLAGFERPTEGRIFLDGVDITDMPPYERPINMMFQSYALFPHMTVAQNIAFGLQQDRIPKPEIEARVAEMLKLVQMSQYAKRKPHQLSGGQRQRVALARSLAKRPKLLLLDEPMGALDKKLRSQMQLELVEIIERVGVTCVMVTHDQEEAMTMAERIAIMHLGWIAQIGSPIDIYETPTSRLVCEFIGNVNIFETEVVDDAEGHAVLTCKDLDRNIYVGHGISTSVQDKSVTYAIRPEKLLVTVEQPTCEHNWSSGKVHDIAYLGGHSVFYVELPSGKLVQSFVANAERRGQRPTWGDQVFVWWEDDSGVVLRS
;
A
#
# COMPACT_ATOMS: atom_id res chain seq x y z
N MET A 1 -0.37 -22.10 9.06
CA MET A 1 -1.62 -21.36 8.88
C MET A 1 -1.25 -19.90 8.78
N ALA A 2 -1.36 -19.30 7.59
CA ALA A 2 -1.21 -17.86 7.45
C ALA A 2 -2.43 -17.22 8.12
N VAL A 3 -2.20 -16.48 9.20
CA VAL A 3 -3.24 -15.66 9.82
C VAL A 3 -3.43 -14.49 8.84
N ALA A 4 -4.65 -14.29 8.34
CA ALA A 4 -4.98 -13.11 7.57
C ALA A 4 -4.56 -11.86 8.36
N SER A 5 -3.99 -10.85 7.70
CA SER A 5 -3.65 -9.61 8.40
C SER A 5 -4.90 -9.07 9.10
N GLY A 6 -4.76 -8.62 10.36
CA GLY A 6 -5.89 -8.11 11.13
C GLY A 6 -6.61 -6.95 10.44
N ALA A 7 -5.93 -6.21 9.55
CA ALA A 7 -6.50 -5.19 8.68
C ALA A 7 -7.55 -5.75 7.71
N TYR A 8 -7.26 -6.85 6.99
CA TYR A 8 -8.22 -7.46 6.06
C TYR A 8 -9.42 -8.05 6.79
N LYS A 9 -9.18 -8.68 7.95
CA LYS A 9 -10.24 -9.22 8.81
C LYS A 9 -11.15 -8.10 9.36
N LYS A 10 -10.59 -7.00 9.85
CA LYS A 10 -11.37 -5.83 10.33
C LYS A 10 -12.18 -5.16 9.22
N ALA A 11 -11.63 -5.09 8.00
CA ALA A 11 -12.35 -4.57 6.84
C ALA A 11 -13.60 -5.41 6.53
N LEU A 12 -13.50 -6.74 6.63
CA LEU A 12 -14.61 -7.67 6.45
C LEU A 12 -15.61 -7.68 7.62
N GLU A 13 -15.13 -7.51 8.86
CA GLU A 13 -15.96 -7.54 10.07
C GLU A 13 -16.75 -6.25 10.31
N GLY A 14 -16.50 -5.19 9.53
CA GLY A 14 -17.33 -3.97 9.53
C GLY A 14 -17.34 -3.25 10.88
N ASP A 15 -16.24 -3.30 11.64
CA ASP A 15 -16.14 -2.62 12.94
C ASP A 15 -16.15 -1.08 12.74
N GLN A 16 -17.36 -0.53 12.67
CA GLN A 16 -17.67 0.88 12.43
C GLN A 16 -17.78 1.66 13.75
N THR A 17 -16.96 1.37 14.76
CA THR A 17 -16.81 2.34 15.84
C THR A 17 -15.98 3.53 15.30
N PRO A 18 -16.50 4.78 15.36
CA PRO A 18 -15.75 5.93 14.87
C PRO A 18 -14.49 6.11 15.72
N LYS A 19 -13.34 5.69 15.17
CA LYS A 19 -12.04 5.89 15.81
C LYS A 19 -11.73 7.38 15.86
N GLN A 20 -11.36 7.88 17.03
CA GLN A 20 -10.92 9.25 17.24
C GLN A 20 -9.70 9.57 16.37
N VAL A 21 -9.66 10.76 15.76
CA VAL A 21 -8.49 11.26 15.02
C VAL A 21 -7.35 11.50 16.00
N LEU A 22 -6.21 10.84 15.77
CA LEU A 22 -5.00 11.04 16.56
C LEU A 22 -4.07 12.06 15.90
N VAL A 23 -3.86 11.97 14.59
CA VAL A 23 -3.02 12.94 13.85
C VAL A 23 -3.90 13.68 12.85
N LYS A 24 -3.80 15.00 12.85
CA LYS A 24 -4.40 15.85 11.82
C LYS A 24 -3.30 16.69 11.18
N ILE A 25 -3.13 16.50 9.88
CA ILE A 25 -2.30 17.33 9.02
C ILE A 25 -3.28 18.27 8.31
N ASP A 26 -3.09 19.58 8.50
CA ASP A 26 -3.99 20.61 7.98
C ASP A 26 -3.23 21.51 7.00
N ARG A 27 -3.49 21.30 5.70
CA ARG A 27 -2.98 22.11 4.59
C ARG A 27 -1.47 22.34 4.63
N VAL A 28 -0.73 21.26 4.88
CA VAL A 28 0.72 21.32 5.05
C VAL A 28 1.41 21.42 3.70
N THR A 29 2.26 22.45 3.59
CA THR A 29 3.14 22.66 2.42
C THR A 29 4.59 22.72 2.88
N LYS A 30 5.49 22.09 2.13
CA LYS A 30 6.93 22.17 2.35
C LYS A 30 7.65 22.55 1.06
N LYS A 31 8.32 23.69 1.11
CA LYS A 31 9.17 24.24 0.05
C LYS A 31 10.63 24.12 0.45
N PHE A 32 11.46 23.63 -0.46
CA PHE A 32 12.92 23.69 -0.39
C PHE A 32 13.39 24.62 -1.51
N ASP A 33 13.77 25.83 -1.13
CA ASP A 33 14.01 26.93 -2.07
C ASP A 33 12.81 27.08 -3.03
N GLU A 34 13.00 26.90 -4.34
CA GLU A 34 11.96 27.00 -5.37
C GLU A 34 11.16 25.69 -5.56
N THR A 35 11.57 24.57 -4.95
CA THR A 35 10.94 23.25 -5.16
C THR A 35 9.91 22.94 -4.09
N ILE A 36 8.65 22.71 -4.49
CA ILE A 36 7.59 22.24 -3.60
C ILE A 36 7.68 20.72 -3.47
N ALA A 37 8.01 20.23 -2.28
CA ALA A 37 8.13 18.79 -1.99
C ALA A 37 6.85 18.17 -1.43
N VAL A 38 6.03 18.99 -0.75
CA VAL A 38 4.69 18.64 -0.26
C VAL A 38 3.81 19.86 -0.51
N ASP A 39 2.66 19.66 -1.14
CA ASP A 39 1.78 20.74 -1.62
C ASP A 39 0.37 20.58 -1.06
N ASP A 40 -0.03 21.50 -0.18
CA ASP A 40 -1.36 21.61 0.44
C ASP A 40 -1.96 20.27 0.95
N VAL A 41 -1.15 19.47 1.64
CA VAL A 41 -1.57 18.13 2.09
C VAL A 41 -2.42 18.23 3.36
N SER A 42 -3.64 17.72 3.27
CA SER A 42 -4.53 17.52 4.42
C SER A 42 -4.81 16.03 4.63
N LEU A 43 -4.63 15.54 5.87
CA LEU A 43 -4.74 14.11 6.19
C LEU A 43 -5.14 13.90 7.65
N GLU A 44 -6.02 12.94 7.88
CA GLU A 44 -6.40 12.49 9.22
C GLU A 44 -6.06 11.01 9.43
N ILE A 45 -5.33 10.74 10.50
CA ILE A 45 -4.94 9.40 10.94
C ILE A 45 -5.64 9.08 12.26
N LYS A 46 -6.37 7.97 12.28
CA LYS A 46 -7.19 7.48 13.38
C LYS A 46 -6.34 6.75 14.42
N LYS A 47 -6.74 6.84 15.68
CA LYS A 47 -6.06 6.17 16.78
C LYS A 47 -6.09 4.65 16.61
N GLY A 48 -4.92 4.01 16.73
CA GLY A 48 -4.73 2.57 16.65
C GLY A 48 -4.81 2.00 15.23
N GLU A 49 -4.87 2.83 14.19
CA GLU A 49 -4.80 2.36 12.80
C GLU A 49 -3.35 2.23 12.32
N ILE A 50 -3.13 1.33 11.36
CA ILE A 50 -1.91 1.28 10.56
C ILE A 50 -2.18 2.02 9.25
N PHE A 51 -1.56 3.18 9.09
CA PHE A 51 -1.72 4.05 7.92
C PHE A 51 -0.48 3.98 7.03
N ALA A 52 -0.64 3.78 5.73
CA ALA A 52 0.46 3.78 4.77
C ALA A 52 0.47 5.04 3.90
N LEU A 53 1.64 5.66 3.78
CA LEU A 53 1.98 6.61 2.73
C LEU A 53 2.71 5.85 1.63
N LEU A 54 2.07 5.73 0.47
CA LEU A 54 2.55 4.98 -0.69
C LEU A 54 2.78 5.94 -1.87
N GLY A 55 3.79 5.69 -2.71
CA GLY A 55 4.08 6.58 -3.84
C GLY A 55 5.48 6.32 -4.41
N GLY A 56 5.72 6.75 -5.66
CA GLY A 56 7.03 6.64 -6.30
C GLY A 56 8.14 7.45 -5.62
N SER A 57 9.39 7.25 -6.03
CA SER A 57 10.53 8.06 -5.56
C SER A 57 10.26 9.55 -5.80
N GLY A 58 10.59 10.39 -4.82
CA GLY A 58 10.38 11.85 -4.93
C GLY A 58 8.96 12.34 -4.71
N SER A 59 7.98 11.47 -4.39
CA SER A 59 6.58 11.90 -4.22
C SER A 59 6.25 12.70 -2.95
N GLY A 60 7.23 12.98 -2.07
CA GLY A 60 7.05 13.77 -0.85
C GLY A 60 6.83 12.97 0.45
N LYS A 61 6.73 11.64 0.39
CA LYS A 61 6.46 10.76 1.56
C LYS A 61 7.44 10.95 2.71
N SER A 62 8.74 10.83 2.45
CA SER A 62 9.77 10.94 3.49
C SER A 62 9.85 12.37 4.04
N THR A 63 9.55 13.38 3.22
CA THR A 63 9.43 14.78 3.67
C THR A 63 8.27 14.92 4.66
N LEU A 64 7.08 14.39 4.32
CA LEU A 64 5.92 14.39 5.20
C LEU A 64 6.20 13.64 6.51
N LEU A 65 6.83 12.46 6.42
CA LEU A 65 7.22 11.68 7.58
C LEU A 65 8.20 12.41 8.49
N ARG A 66 9.20 13.11 7.91
CA ARG A 66 10.16 13.93 8.67
C ARG A 66 9.49 15.14 9.31
N MET A 67 8.46 15.73 8.68
CA MET A 67 7.67 16.78 9.29
C MET A 67 6.85 16.28 10.48
N LEU A 68 6.27 15.06 10.40
CA LEU A 68 5.63 14.42 11.54
C LEU A 68 6.62 14.14 12.69
N ALA A 69 7.84 13.69 12.36
CA ALA A 69 8.90 13.44 13.34
C ALA A 69 9.54 14.73 13.92
N GLY A 70 9.32 15.88 13.28
CA GLY A 70 9.91 17.17 13.65
C GLY A 70 11.32 17.42 13.15
N PHE A 71 11.84 16.56 12.28
CA PHE A 71 13.14 16.78 11.63
C PHE A 71 13.06 17.84 10.53
N GLU A 72 11.86 18.09 10.02
CA GLU A 72 11.58 19.16 9.08
C GLU A 72 10.42 20.02 9.61
N ARG A 73 10.50 21.32 9.43
CA ARG A 73 9.39 22.24 9.71
C ARG A 73 8.58 22.47 8.42
N PRO A 74 7.25 22.39 8.45
CA PRO A 74 6.44 22.80 7.31
C PRO A 74 6.64 24.29 7.01
N THR A 75 6.56 24.66 5.75
CA THR A 75 6.58 26.07 5.32
C THR A 75 5.24 26.73 5.61
N GLU A 76 4.15 26.00 5.38
CA GLU A 76 2.77 26.43 5.62
C GLU A 76 1.95 25.26 6.19
N GLY A 77 0.81 25.57 6.81
CA GLY A 77 -0.07 24.57 7.43
C GLY A 77 0.34 24.17 8.84
N ARG A 78 -0.40 23.22 9.41
CA ARG A 78 -0.23 22.79 10.82
C ARG A 78 -0.34 21.29 10.98
N ILE A 79 0.36 20.76 11.98
CA ILE A 79 0.32 19.35 12.36
C ILE A 79 -0.14 19.26 13.82
N PHE A 80 -1.23 18.54 14.03
CA PHE A 80 -1.79 18.28 15.36
C PHE A 80 -1.64 16.80 15.72
N LEU A 81 -1.28 16.54 16.98
CA LEU A 81 -1.24 15.21 17.57
C LEU A 81 -2.08 15.21 18.85
N ASP A 82 -3.13 14.40 18.88
CA ASP A 82 -4.06 14.29 20.01
C ASP A 82 -4.65 15.66 20.41
N GLY A 83 -4.98 16.47 19.40
CA GLY A 83 -5.49 17.83 19.55
C GLY A 83 -4.44 18.90 19.87
N VAL A 84 -3.18 18.53 20.12
CA VAL A 84 -2.09 19.47 20.41
C VAL A 84 -1.35 19.83 19.14
N ASP A 85 -1.15 21.14 18.87
CA ASP A 85 -0.31 21.61 17.77
C ASP A 85 1.16 21.27 18.05
N ILE A 86 1.74 20.40 17.24
CA ILE A 86 3.14 19.96 17.37
C ILE A 86 4.03 20.54 16.27
N THR A 87 3.53 21.48 15.47
CA THR A 87 4.21 22.02 14.27
C THR A 87 5.63 22.49 14.58
N ASP A 88 5.79 23.25 15.67
CA ASP A 88 7.05 23.85 16.10
C ASP A 88 7.77 23.05 17.20
N MET A 89 7.19 21.93 17.64
CA MET A 89 7.75 21.09 18.68
C MET A 89 9.01 20.38 18.15
N PRO A 90 10.16 20.44 18.85
CA PRO A 90 11.37 19.75 18.41
C PRO A 90 11.22 18.21 18.55
N PRO A 91 11.97 17.41 17.77
CA PRO A 91 11.83 15.95 17.75
C PRO A 91 11.90 15.27 19.12
N TYR A 92 12.75 15.76 20.03
CA TYR A 92 12.98 15.15 21.33
C TYR A 92 11.86 15.40 22.35
N GLU A 93 10.97 16.36 22.10
CA GLU A 93 9.77 16.64 22.91
C GLU A 93 8.52 15.96 22.35
N ARG A 94 8.54 15.55 21.08
CA ARG A 94 7.39 14.90 20.44
C ARG A 94 7.17 13.51 21.05
N PRO A 95 5.93 13.15 21.42
CA PRO A 95 5.59 11.81 21.92
C PRO A 95 5.46 10.80 20.77
N ILE A 96 6.43 10.81 19.86
CA ILE A 96 6.49 10.07 18.60
C ILE A 96 7.83 9.34 18.57
N ASN A 97 7.83 8.06 18.19
CA ASN A 97 9.06 7.34 17.92
C ASN A 97 9.13 6.91 16.45
N MET A 98 10.35 6.87 15.92
CA MET A 98 10.60 6.53 14.52
C MET A 98 11.54 5.33 14.39
N MET A 99 11.19 4.39 13.51
CA MET A 99 12.08 3.36 13.01
C MET A 99 12.60 3.77 11.63
N PHE A 100 13.91 3.98 11.52
CA PHE A 100 14.58 4.30 10.27
C PHE A 100 14.78 3.07 9.38
N GLN A 101 14.87 3.29 8.07
CA GLN A 101 15.14 2.26 7.05
C GLN A 101 16.40 1.42 7.35
N SER A 102 17.48 2.06 7.83
CA SER A 102 18.73 1.37 8.20
C SER A 102 18.68 0.72 9.60
N TYR A 103 17.53 0.75 10.27
CA TYR A 103 17.29 0.37 11.66
C TYR A 103 18.04 1.20 12.71
N ALA A 104 19.11 1.89 12.33
CA ALA A 104 19.92 2.77 13.17
C ALA A 104 20.28 2.16 14.54
N LEU A 105 20.56 0.86 14.60
CA LEU A 105 20.97 0.20 15.84
C LEU A 105 22.38 0.61 16.24
N PHE A 106 22.62 0.85 17.54
CA PHE A 106 23.95 1.19 18.04
C PHE A 106 24.86 -0.04 17.99
N PRO A 107 25.91 -0.05 17.15
CA PRO A 107 26.69 -1.26 16.86
C PRO A 107 27.54 -1.74 18.05
N HIS A 108 27.86 -0.82 18.96
CA HIS A 108 28.65 -1.08 20.15
C HIS A 108 27.82 -1.59 21.35
N MET A 109 26.49 -1.43 21.30
CA MET A 109 25.56 -1.86 22.33
C MET A 109 24.99 -3.26 22.04
N THR A 110 24.63 -4.01 23.08
CA THR A 110 23.87 -5.26 22.94
C THR A 110 22.42 -5.00 22.53
N VAL A 111 21.68 -6.05 22.17
CA VAL A 111 20.24 -5.98 21.90
C VAL A 111 19.48 -5.39 23.09
N ALA A 112 19.73 -5.89 24.31
CA ALA A 112 19.07 -5.38 25.51
C ALA A 112 19.40 -3.90 25.77
N GLN A 113 20.66 -3.50 25.53
CA GLN A 113 21.09 -2.11 25.69
C GLN A 113 20.46 -1.19 24.64
N ASN A 114 20.33 -1.64 23.38
CA ASN A 114 19.64 -0.90 22.33
C ASN A 114 18.19 -0.61 22.71
N ILE A 115 17.47 -1.58 23.28
CA ILE A 115 16.08 -1.42 23.73
C ILE A 115 16.01 -0.51 24.98
N ALA A 116 16.96 -0.64 25.90
CA ALA A 116 16.99 0.13 27.15
C ALA A 116 17.34 1.62 26.95
N PHE A 117 18.07 1.96 25.88
CA PHE A 117 18.69 3.28 25.70
C PHE A 117 17.72 4.46 25.90
N GLY A 118 16.56 4.44 25.23
CA GLY A 118 15.58 5.53 25.33
C GLY A 118 14.95 5.65 26.73
N LEU A 119 14.82 4.54 27.45
CA LEU A 119 14.29 4.52 28.82
C LEU A 119 15.31 5.08 29.83
N GLN A 120 16.60 4.80 29.59
CA GLN A 120 17.69 5.36 30.39
C GLN A 120 17.80 6.87 30.21
N GLN A 121 17.62 7.36 28.99
CA GLN A 121 17.62 8.80 28.68
C GLN A 121 16.48 9.54 29.39
N ASP A 122 15.31 8.91 29.50
CA ASP A 122 14.17 9.42 30.26
C ASP A 122 14.34 9.29 31.79
N ARG A 123 15.49 8.77 32.26
CA ARG A 123 15.84 8.59 33.67
C ARG A 123 14.86 7.69 34.45
N ILE A 124 14.26 6.72 33.76
CA ILE A 124 13.37 5.72 34.38
C ILE A 124 14.17 4.86 35.38
N PRO A 125 13.58 4.44 36.52
CA PRO A 125 14.25 3.57 37.48
C PRO A 125 14.74 2.25 36.87
N LYS A 126 15.96 1.82 37.25
CA LYS A 126 16.59 0.62 36.70
C LYS A 126 15.71 -0.65 36.74
N PRO A 127 14.98 -0.97 37.82
CA PRO A 127 14.11 -2.15 37.86
C PRO A 127 12.99 -2.10 36.80
N GLU A 128 12.43 -0.91 36.54
CA GLU A 128 11.41 -0.72 35.52
C GLU A 128 11.98 -0.85 34.10
N ILE A 129 13.21 -0.37 33.88
CA ILE A 129 13.91 -0.56 32.60
C ILE A 129 14.13 -2.05 32.34
N GLU A 130 14.62 -2.81 33.33
CA GLU A 130 14.87 -4.24 33.18
C GLU A 130 13.57 -5.02 32.87
N ALA A 131 12.48 -4.69 33.58
CA ALA A 131 11.17 -5.28 33.33
C ALA A 131 10.65 -4.95 31.92
N ARG A 132 10.74 -3.68 31.50
CA ARG A 132 10.30 -3.25 30.16
C ARG A 132 11.13 -3.88 29.05
N VAL A 133 12.44 -3.98 29.22
CA VAL A 133 13.33 -4.65 28.25
C VAL A 133 12.98 -6.13 28.12
N ALA A 134 12.75 -6.82 29.24
CA ALA A 134 12.33 -8.22 29.22
C ALA A 134 10.98 -8.42 28.51
N GLU A 135 10.01 -7.53 28.76
CA GLU A 135 8.71 -7.51 28.08
C GLU A 135 8.88 -7.35 26.57
N MET A 136 9.66 -6.36 26.13
CA MET A 136 9.91 -6.10 24.70
C MET A 136 10.66 -7.26 24.03
N LEU A 137 11.68 -7.83 24.69
CA LEU A 137 12.39 -9.00 24.19
C LEU A 137 11.49 -10.23 24.05
N LYS A 138 10.48 -10.37 24.91
CA LYS A 138 9.47 -11.44 24.78
C LYS A 138 8.51 -11.16 23.64
N LEU A 139 8.03 -9.92 23.51
CA LEU A 139 7.11 -9.49 22.45
C LEU A 139 7.69 -9.79 21.06
N VAL A 140 8.96 -9.45 20.82
CA VAL A 140 9.62 -9.67 19.52
C VAL A 140 10.37 -11.00 19.42
N GLN A 141 10.19 -11.91 20.39
CA GLN A 141 10.84 -13.23 20.43
C GLN A 141 12.39 -13.18 20.35
N MET A 142 13.01 -12.15 20.95
CA MET A 142 14.46 -11.93 20.94
C MET A 142 15.14 -12.23 22.30
N SER A 143 14.43 -12.84 23.25
CA SER A 143 14.92 -13.08 24.62
C SER A 143 16.27 -13.80 24.67
N GLN A 144 16.48 -14.83 23.85
CA GLN A 144 17.74 -15.58 23.77
C GLN A 144 18.91 -14.80 23.15
N TYR A 145 18.61 -13.69 22.47
CA TYR A 145 19.60 -12.85 21.78
C TYR A 145 19.94 -11.56 22.53
N ALA A 146 19.41 -11.36 23.74
CA ALA A 146 19.53 -10.14 24.53
C ALA A 146 20.98 -9.62 24.68
N LYS A 147 21.96 -10.54 24.79
CA LYS A 147 23.38 -10.21 24.96
C LYS A 147 24.16 -10.06 23.65
N ARG A 148 23.56 -10.38 22.50
CA ARG A 148 24.22 -10.24 21.19
C ARG A 148 24.33 -8.77 20.78
N LYS A 149 25.27 -8.46 19.91
CA LYS A 149 25.42 -7.16 19.23
C LYS A 149 24.78 -7.19 17.83
N PRO A 150 24.42 -6.03 17.24
CA PRO A 150 23.69 -5.97 15.96
C PRO A 150 24.33 -6.72 14.79
N HIS A 151 25.67 -6.77 14.71
CA HIS A 151 26.39 -7.47 13.64
C HIS A 151 26.28 -9.00 13.73
N GLN A 152 25.81 -9.55 14.87
CA GLN A 152 25.62 -10.99 15.10
C GLN A 152 24.18 -11.44 14.79
N LEU A 153 23.37 -10.56 14.19
CA LEU A 153 21.95 -10.76 13.93
C LEU A 153 21.66 -10.79 12.42
N SER A 154 20.66 -11.57 12.02
CA SER A 154 20.08 -11.50 10.68
C SER A 154 19.35 -10.18 10.44
N GLY A 155 18.98 -9.89 9.19
CA GLY A 155 18.21 -8.69 8.83
C GLY A 155 16.89 -8.58 9.61
N GLY A 156 16.08 -9.65 9.61
CA GLY A 156 14.80 -9.68 10.34
C GLY A 156 14.99 -9.59 11.87
N GLN A 157 16.07 -10.16 12.42
CA GLN A 157 16.40 -9.99 13.83
C GLN A 157 16.76 -8.54 14.16
N ARG A 158 17.51 -7.84 13.30
CA ARG A 158 17.79 -6.41 13.49
C ARG A 158 16.51 -5.57 13.44
N GLN A 159 15.61 -5.88 12.52
CA GLN A 159 14.31 -5.23 12.41
C GLN A 159 13.49 -5.41 13.69
N ARG A 160 13.38 -6.63 14.22
CA ARG A 160 12.70 -6.93 15.49
C ARG A 160 13.26 -6.11 16.65
N VAL A 161 14.58 -5.97 16.74
CA VAL A 161 15.22 -5.15 17.78
C VAL A 161 14.93 -3.67 17.60
N ALA A 162 14.91 -3.16 16.37
CA ALA A 162 14.58 -1.77 16.08
C ALA A 162 13.11 -1.45 16.40
N LEU A 163 12.19 -2.36 16.08
CA LEU A 163 10.78 -2.27 16.44
C LEU A 163 10.61 -2.27 17.97
N ALA A 164 11.23 -3.24 18.66
CA ALA A 164 11.21 -3.32 20.12
C ALA A 164 11.72 -2.03 20.80
N ARG A 165 12.83 -1.48 20.31
CA ARG A 165 13.37 -0.20 20.79
C ARG A 165 12.39 0.95 20.58
N SER A 166 11.75 1.01 19.41
CA SER A 166 10.81 2.08 19.07
C SER A 166 9.52 1.99 19.90
N LEU A 167 9.08 0.79 20.27
CA LEU A 167 7.91 0.54 21.12
C LEU A 167 8.20 0.66 22.63
N ALA A 168 9.45 0.55 23.05
CA ALA A 168 9.84 0.52 24.46
C ALA A 168 9.32 1.75 25.22
N LYS A 169 9.40 2.95 24.64
CA LYS A 169 8.96 4.22 25.25
C LYS A 169 7.44 4.46 25.25
N ARG A 170 6.63 3.52 24.73
CA ARG A 170 5.16 3.66 24.60
C ARG A 170 4.74 4.96 23.88
N PRO A 171 5.20 5.17 22.63
CA PRO A 171 4.88 6.39 21.89
C PRO A 171 3.37 6.48 21.59
N LYS A 172 2.84 7.70 21.44
CA LYS A 172 1.47 7.89 20.93
C LYS A 172 1.36 7.52 19.45
N LEU A 173 2.43 7.78 18.70
CA LEU A 173 2.55 7.52 17.26
C LEU A 173 3.88 6.84 16.95
N LEU A 174 3.82 5.74 16.20
CA LEU A 174 4.98 5.06 15.64
C LEU A 174 5.12 5.44 14.16
N LEU A 175 6.31 5.89 13.77
CA LEU A 175 6.65 6.18 12.38
C LEU A 175 7.59 5.09 11.86
N LEU A 176 7.28 4.51 10.71
CA LEU A 176 8.10 3.49 10.06
C LEU A 176 8.54 4.00 8.69
N ASP A 177 9.85 4.17 8.49
CA ASP A 177 10.42 4.61 7.22
C ASP A 177 10.98 3.39 6.47
N GLU A 178 10.26 2.94 5.45
CA GLU A 178 10.60 1.75 4.64
C GLU A 178 11.02 0.54 5.50
N PRO A 179 10.13 0.04 6.38
CA PRO A 179 10.50 -0.91 7.42
C PRO A 179 11.06 -2.24 6.89
N MET A 180 10.80 -2.56 5.63
CA MET A 180 11.14 -3.82 4.97
C MET A 180 12.24 -3.70 3.91
N GLY A 181 12.72 -2.48 3.62
CA GLY A 181 13.61 -2.21 2.47
C GLY A 181 14.94 -2.94 2.51
N ALA A 182 15.40 -3.35 3.70
CA ALA A 182 16.68 -4.06 3.89
C ALA A 182 16.55 -5.60 3.90
N LEU A 183 15.39 -6.17 3.55
CA LEU A 183 15.12 -7.61 3.63
C LEU A 183 14.91 -8.25 2.24
N ASP A 184 15.28 -9.52 2.10
CA ASP A 184 14.98 -10.33 0.92
C ASP A 184 13.48 -10.66 0.83
N LYS A 185 12.99 -11.02 -0.37
CA LYS A 185 11.56 -11.22 -0.65
C LYS A 185 10.90 -12.27 0.25
N LYS A 186 11.57 -13.40 0.52
CA LYS A 186 10.98 -14.48 1.32
C LYS A 186 10.85 -14.06 2.78
N LEU A 187 11.88 -13.43 3.33
CA LEU A 187 11.85 -12.92 4.69
C LEU A 187 10.86 -11.75 4.84
N ARG A 188 10.73 -10.92 3.80
CA ARG A 188 9.82 -9.78 3.76
C ARG A 188 8.37 -10.18 4.02
N SER A 189 7.80 -11.09 3.23
CA SER A 189 6.39 -11.49 3.38
C SER A 189 6.09 -12.06 4.77
N GLN A 190 7.02 -12.82 5.36
CA GLN A 190 6.86 -13.33 6.73
C GLN A 190 6.93 -12.20 7.78
N MET A 191 7.89 -11.28 7.63
CA MET A 191 8.09 -10.19 8.58
C MET A 191 6.97 -9.14 8.53
N GLN A 192 6.33 -8.93 7.38
CA GLN A 192 5.17 -8.04 7.24
C GLN A 192 4.03 -8.45 8.17
N LEU A 193 3.63 -9.74 8.12
CA LEU A 193 2.55 -10.26 8.97
C LEU A 193 2.91 -10.17 10.46
N GLU A 194 4.14 -10.55 10.82
CA GLU A 194 4.60 -10.49 12.21
C GLU A 194 4.62 -9.04 12.73
N LEU A 195 5.03 -8.07 11.91
CA LEU A 195 5.06 -6.67 12.30
C LEU A 195 3.64 -6.14 12.56
N VAL A 196 2.68 -6.49 11.69
CA VAL A 196 1.26 -6.15 11.89
C VAL A 196 0.76 -6.74 13.20
N GLU A 197 0.98 -8.03 13.45
CA GLU A 197 0.57 -8.70 14.70
C GLU A 197 1.14 -8.01 15.95
N ILE A 198 2.42 -7.61 15.92
CA ILE A 198 3.06 -6.91 17.04
C ILE A 198 2.42 -5.54 17.26
N ILE A 199 2.21 -4.77 16.20
CA ILE A 199 1.63 -3.41 16.30
C ILE A 199 0.20 -3.47 16.80
N GLU A 200 -0.62 -4.37 16.25
CA GLU A 200 -2.01 -4.56 16.67
C GLU A 200 -2.09 -5.02 18.12
N ARG A 201 -1.21 -5.95 18.55
CA ARG A 201 -1.15 -6.40 19.94
C ARG A 201 -0.78 -5.29 20.92
N VAL A 202 0.05 -4.34 20.49
CA VAL A 202 0.43 -3.17 21.30
C VAL A 202 -0.65 -2.08 21.25
N GLY A 203 -1.43 -2.01 20.17
CA GLY A 203 -2.47 -1.01 19.98
C GLY A 203 -1.95 0.40 19.70
N VAL A 204 -0.71 0.51 19.19
CA VAL A 204 -0.11 1.81 18.84
C VAL A 204 -0.58 2.26 17.46
N THR A 205 -0.81 3.57 17.28
CA THR A 205 -1.07 4.14 15.95
C THR A 205 0.21 4.17 15.15
N CYS A 206 0.17 3.73 13.90
CA CYS A 206 1.36 3.61 13.06
C CYS A 206 1.17 4.35 11.73
N VAL A 207 2.19 5.12 11.33
CA VAL A 207 2.33 5.64 9.96
C VAL A 207 3.55 4.99 9.34
N MET A 208 3.36 4.25 8.26
CA MET A 208 4.46 3.70 7.48
C MET A 208 4.61 4.40 6.14
N VAL A 209 5.85 4.62 5.72
CA VAL A 209 6.19 5.03 4.37
C VAL A 209 6.76 3.83 3.64
N THR A 210 6.26 3.59 2.43
CA THR A 210 6.83 2.57 1.54
C THR A 210 6.67 2.99 0.08
N HIS A 211 7.50 2.39 -0.77
CA HIS A 211 7.33 2.41 -2.22
C HIS A 211 6.82 1.05 -2.74
N ASP A 212 6.74 0.03 -1.88
CA ASP A 212 6.27 -1.30 -2.21
C ASP A 212 4.75 -1.39 -2.00
N GLN A 213 4.05 -1.73 -3.08
CA GLN A 213 2.59 -1.81 -3.08
C GLN A 213 2.09 -3.00 -2.26
N GLU A 214 2.81 -4.14 -2.29
CA GLU A 214 2.45 -5.36 -1.55
C GLU A 214 2.50 -5.10 -0.04
N GLU A 215 3.48 -4.32 0.42
CA GLU A 215 3.57 -3.88 1.81
C GLU A 215 2.35 -3.05 2.23
N ALA A 216 2.02 -2.02 1.46
CA ALA A 216 0.89 -1.15 1.77
C ALA A 216 -0.44 -1.92 1.77
N MET A 217 -0.66 -2.78 0.77
CA MET A 217 -1.88 -3.57 0.63
C MET A 217 -2.05 -4.62 1.72
N THR A 218 -0.96 -5.23 2.19
CA THR A 218 -1.02 -6.31 3.17
C THR A 218 -1.14 -5.79 4.61
N MET A 219 -0.49 -4.66 4.90
CA MET A 219 -0.27 -4.21 6.27
C MET A 219 -1.17 -3.04 6.71
N ALA A 220 -1.62 -2.20 5.78
CA ALA A 220 -2.34 -0.98 6.13
C ALA A 220 -3.85 -1.21 6.27
N GLU A 221 -4.46 -0.50 7.21
CA GLU A 221 -5.92 -0.32 7.24
C GLU A 221 -6.36 0.73 6.20
N ARG A 222 -5.53 1.78 6.01
CA ARG A 222 -5.75 2.85 5.03
C ARG A 222 -4.44 3.25 4.37
N ILE A 223 -4.52 3.59 3.09
CA ILE A 223 -3.40 4.01 2.26
C ILE A 223 -3.70 5.41 1.73
N ALA A 224 -2.74 6.32 1.80
CA ALA A 224 -2.69 7.51 0.96
C ALA A 224 -1.66 7.32 -0.14
N ILE A 225 -2.10 7.44 -1.39
CA ILE A 225 -1.20 7.50 -2.55
C ILE A 225 -0.73 8.94 -2.70
N MET A 226 0.57 9.15 -2.59
CA MET A 226 1.22 10.43 -2.84
C MET A 226 1.83 10.46 -4.24
N HIS A 227 1.57 11.53 -4.96
CA HIS A 227 2.14 11.80 -6.27
C HIS A 227 2.61 13.26 -6.31
N LEU A 228 3.87 13.51 -6.70
CA LEU A 228 4.43 14.86 -6.85
C LEU A 228 4.06 15.87 -5.74
N GLY A 229 4.10 15.43 -4.47
CA GLY A 229 3.85 16.30 -3.31
C GLY A 229 2.41 16.41 -2.83
N TRP A 230 1.42 15.91 -3.59
CA TRP A 230 0.00 15.91 -3.19
C TRP A 230 -0.55 14.49 -2.97
N ILE A 231 -1.71 14.38 -2.32
CA ILE A 231 -2.40 13.10 -2.11
C ILE A 231 -3.38 12.85 -3.25
N ALA A 232 -3.11 11.80 -4.04
CA ALA A 232 -3.94 11.39 -5.16
C ALA A 232 -5.24 10.70 -4.73
N GLN A 233 -5.17 9.81 -3.75
CA GLN A 233 -6.33 9.11 -3.20
C GLN A 233 -6.03 8.59 -1.81
N ILE A 234 -7.07 8.55 -0.96
CA ILE A 234 -7.04 7.89 0.34
C ILE A 234 -8.16 6.86 0.36
N GLY A 235 -7.85 5.63 0.79
CA GLY A 235 -8.84 4.57 0.89
C GLY A 235 -8.30 3.36 1.63
N SER A 236 -9.14 2.35 1.82
CA SER A 236 -8.67 1.02 2.18
C SER A 236 -7.88 0.40 1.01
N PRO A 237 -7.07 -0.64 1.24
CA PRO A 237 -6.44 -1.40 0.17
C PRO A 237 -7.40 -1.81 -0.96
N ILE A 238 -8.62 -2.22 -0.60
CA ILE A 238 -9.66 -2.61 -1.56
C ILE A 238 -10.15 -1.41 -2.36
N ASP A 239 -10.48 -0.28 -1.69
CA ASP A 239 -10.97 0.92 -2.39
C ASP A 239 -9.93 1.45 -3.39
N ILE A 240 -8.65 1.41 -3.02
CA ILE A 240 -7.54 1.85 -3.87
C ILE A 240 -7.38 0.94 -5.10
N TYR A 241 -7.61 -0.36 -4.94
CA TYR A 241 -7.43 -1.34 -6.00
C TYR A 241 -8.63 -1.42 -6.96
N GLU A 242 -9.82 -1.54 -6.38
CA GLU A 242 -11.10 -1.80 -7.06
C GLU A 242 -11.81 -0.52 -7.50
N THR A 243 -11.63 0.59 -6.78
CA THR A 243 -12.28 1.88 -7.08
C THR A 243 -11.26 3.03 -7.17
N PRO A 244 -10.28 2.95 -8.09
CA PRO A 244 -9.35 4.05 -8.32
C PRO A 244 -10.11 5.29 -8.83
N THR A 245 -9.80 6.45 -8.26
CA THR A 245 -10.46 7.73 -8.57
C THR A 245 -9.96 8.38 -9.85
N SER A 246 -8.81 7.95 -10.35
CA SER A 246 -8.17 8.51 -11.55
C SER A 246 -7.30 7.46 -12.24
N ARG A 247 -7.00 7.71 -13.52
CA ARG A 247 -6.04 6.92 -14.30
C ARG A 247 -4.69 6.80 -13.60
N LEU A 248 -4.21 7.89 -13.01
CA LEU A 248 -2.96 7.93 -12.27
C LEU A 248 -2.92 6.91 -11.12
N VAL A 249 -3.99 6.81 -10.33
CA VAL A 249 -4.06 5.85 -9.23
C VAL A 249 -4.18 4.42 -9.77
N CYS A 250 -4.98 4.24 -10.83
CA CYS A 250 -5.19 2.95 -11.47
C CYS A 250 -3.90 2.35 -12.04
N GLU A 251 -3.12 3.16 -12.77
CA GLU A 251 -1.81 2.79 -13.35
C GLU A 251 -0.72 2.64 -12.30
N PHE A 252 -0.83 3.35 -11.17
CA PHE A 252 0.18 3.30 -10.13
C PHE A 252 0.15 2.00 -9.32
N ILE A 253 -1.01 1.35 -9.18
CA ILE A 253 -1.18 0.13 -8.39
C ILE A 253 -1.39 -1.08 -9.30
N GLY A 254 -0.50 -2.07 -9.25
CA GLY A 254 -0.60 -3.29 -10.04
C GLY A 254 -0.46 -3.06 -11.55
N ASN A 255 -0.70 -4.12 -12.32
CA ASN A 255 -0.82 -4.03 -13.77
C ASN A 255 -2.27 -3.76 -14.15
N VAL A 256 -2.49 -3.16 -15.33
CA VAL A 256 -3.82 -2.85 -15.84
C VAL A 256 -3.81 -2.78 -17.36
N ASN A 257 -4.87 -3.29 -17.98
CA ASN A 257 -5.16 -3.07 -19.39
C ASN A 257 -6.03 -1.83 -19.52
N ILE A 258 -5.57 -0.85 -20.30
CA ILE A 258 -6.26 0.43 -20.48
C ILE A 258 -6.75 0.54 -21.92
N PHE A 259 -8.01 0.93 -22.07
CA PHE A 259 -8.67 1.15 -23.35
C PHE A 259 -9.21 2.57 -23.41
N GLU A 260 -8.90 3.28 -24.50
CA GLU A 260 -9.54 4.55 -24.79
C GLU A 260 -10.90 4.26 -25.45
N THR A 261 -11.96 4.82 -24.89
CA THR A 261 -13.33 4.47 -25.27
C THR A 261 -14.22 5.70 -25.40
N GLU A 262 -15.32 5.54 -26.12
CA GLU A 262 -16.37 6.55 -26.23
C GLU A 262 -17.70 5.99 -25.70
N VAL A 263 -18.44 6.79 -24.95
CA VAL A 263 -19.76 6.42 -24.43
C VAL A 263 -20.80 6.43 -25.55
N VAL A 264 -21.38 5.26 -25.80
CA VAL A 264 -22.44 5.05 -26.80
C VAL A 264 -23.82 5.18 -26.16
N ASP A 265 -24.00 4.55 -25.00
CA ASP A 265 -25.23 4.56 -24.21
C ASP A 265 -24.89 4.72 -22.72
N ASP A 266 -25.64 5.55 -22.00
CA ASP A 266 -25.48 5.81 -20.57
C ASP A 266 -26.88 5.84 -19.92
N ALA A 267 -27.16 4.84 -19.10
CA ALA A 267 -28.43 4.64 -18.42
C ALA A 267 -28.20 4.45 -16.91
N GLU A 268 -29.27 4.56 -16.12
CA GLU A 268 -29.20 4.57 -14.65
C GLU A 268 -28.57 3.30 -14.04
N GLY A 269 -28.59 2.17 -14.76
CA GLY A 269 -28.04 0.89 -14.31
C GLY A 269 -26.96 0.28 -15.20
N HIS A 270 -26.64 0.88 -16.35
CA HIS A 270 -25.66 0.32 -17.27
C HIS A 270 -25.08 1.39 -18.20
N ALA A 271 -23.93 1.07 -18.79
CA ALA A 271 -23.36 1.87 -19.87
C ALA A 271 -22.78 0.98 -20.97
N VAL A 272 -22.78 1.48 -22.20
CA VAL A 272 -22.16 0.83 -23.35
C VAL A 272 -21.07 1.74 -23.91
N LEU A 273 -19.86 1.21 -24.03
CA LEU A 273 -18.69 1.91 -24.54
C LEU A 273 -18.21 1.26 -25.84
N THR A 274 -17.79 2.09 -26.79
CA THR A 274 -17.09 1.62 -28.00
C THR A 274 -15.60 1.81 -27.85
N CYS A 275 -14.81 0.86 -28.35
CA CYS A 275 -13.36 0.92 -28.39
C CYS A 275 -12.87 0.47 -29.77
N LYS A 276 -11.96 1.24 -30.39
CA LYS A 276 -11.39 0.89 -31.70
C LYS A 276 -10.47 -0.33 -31.63
N ASP A 277 -9.99 -0.68 -30.44
CA ASP A 277 -9.04 -1.77 -30.24
C ASP A 277 -9.73 -3.14 -30.08
N LEU A 278 -11.06 -3.19 -29.91
CA LEU A 278 -11.83 -4.37 -29.55
C LEU A 278 -12.85 -4.74 -30.63
N ASP A 279 -13.12 -6.03 -30.80
CA ASP A 279 -14.13 -6.52 -31.76
C ASP A 279 -15.58 -6.22 -31.33
N ARG A 280 -15.82 -6.13 -30.01
CA ARG A 280 -17.14 -5.87 -29.42
C ARG A 280 -17.13 -4.67 -28.49
N ASN A 281 -18.29 -4.05 -28.36
CA ASN A 281 -18.52 -3.00 -27.39
C ASN A 281 -18.37 -3.55 -25.96
N ILE A 282 -18.01 -2.65 -25.06
CA ILE A 282 -17.90 -2.91 -23.64
C ILE A 282 -19.25 -2.58 -22.99
N TYR A 283 -19.83 -3.55 -22.30
CA TYR A 283 -21.01 -3.38 -21.48
C TYR A 283 -20.59 -3.32 -20.00
N VAL A 284 -20.98 -2.24 -19.33
CA VAL A 284 -20.70 -1.99 -17.90
C VAL A 284 -22.00 -2.13 -17.14
N GLY A 285 -22.03 -3.05 -16.16
CA GLY A 285 -23.23 -3.43 -15.40
C GLY A 285 -23.65 -2.45 -14.31
N HIS A 286 -23.15 -1.21 -14.36
CA HIS A 286 -23.48 -0.14 -13.43
C HIS A 286 -23.47 1.21 -14.14
N GLY A 287 -24.17 2.20 -13.56
CA GLY A 287 -24.13 3.57 -14.05
C GLY A 287 -22.72 4.16 -13.95
N ILE A 288 -22.39 5.04 -14.89
CA ILE A 288 -21.08 5.71 -14.94
C ILE A 288 -21.25 7.21 -14.72
N SER A 289 -20.31 7.84 -14.02
CA SER A 289 -20.34 9.28 -13.80
C SER A 289 -19.66 9.98 -14.98
N THR A 290 -20.38 10.24 -16.08
CA THR A 290 -19.84 10.95 -17.25
C THR A 290 -20.35 12.39 -17.36
N SER A 291 -19.58 13.25 -18.02
CA SER A 291 -20.04 14.60 -18.37
C SER A 291 -20.86 14.52 -19.64
N VAL A 292 -22.02 15.19 -19.68
CA VAL A 292 -22.86 15.27 -20.90
C VAL A 292 -22.07 15.80 -22.11
N GLN A 293 -21.01 16.58 -21.87
CA GLN A 293 -20.18 17.21 -22.91
C GLN A 293 -18.96 16.39 -23.33
N ASP A 294 -18.51 15.43 -22.52
CA ASP A 294 -17.34 14.62 -22.81
C ASP A 294 -17.70 13.13 -22.78
N LYS A 295 -17.75 12.54 -23.97
CA LYS A 295 -18.01 11.13 -24.17
C LYS A 295 -16.75 10.28 -24.12
N SER A 296 -15.58 10.90 -24.05
CA SER A 296 -14.30 10.18 -24.02
C SER A 296 -14.07 9.70 -22.59
N VAL A 297 -13.94 8.40 -22.42
CA VAL A 297 -13.65 7.79 -21.12
C VAL A 297 -12.60 6.70 -21.27
N THR A 298 -11.82 6.51 -20.21
CA THR A 298 -10.84 5.44 -20.15
C THR A 298 -11.47 4.24 -19.46
N TYR A 299 -11.49 3.08 -20.13
CA TYR A 299 -11.89 1.81 -19.51
C TYR A 299 -10.64 1.04 -19.09
N ALA A 300 -10.57 0.68 -17.81
CA ALA A 300 -9.44 -0.01 -17.22
C ALA A 300 -9.87 -1.38 -16.67
N ILE A 301 -9.18 -2.44 -17.04
CA ILE A 301 -9.44 -3.80 -16.54
C ILE A 301 -8.16 -4.45 -16.05
N ARG A 302 -8.22 -5.02 -14.83
CA ARG A 302 -7.09 -5.73 -14.23
C ARG A 302 -6.83 -7.06 -14.96
N PRO A 303 -5.56 -7.48 -15.16
CA PRO A 303 -5.25 -8.71 -15.87
C PRO A 303 -5.90 -9.96 -15.28
N GLU A 304 -6.09 -10.04 -13.97
CA GLU A 304 -6.76 -11.15 -13.29
C GLU A 304 -8.28 -11.19 -13.48
N LYS A 305 -8.86 -10.12 -14.03
CA LYS A 305 -10.27 -10.06 -14.44
C LYS A 305 -10.45 -10.20 -15.95
N LEU A 306 -9.36 -10.22 -16.72
CA LEU A 306 -9.36 -10.53 -18.14
C LEU A 306 -9.11 -12.03 -18.33
N LEU A 307 -10.12 -12.77 -18.77
CA LEU A 307 -10.06 -14.22 -18.94
C LEU A 307 -9.69 -14.57 -20.38
N VAL A 308 -9.02 -15.72 -20.57
CA VAL A 308 -8.61 -16.23 -21.89
C VAL A 308 -9.27 -17.58 -22.14
N THR A 309 -9.87 -17.74 -23.32
CA THR A 309 -10.51 -18.98 -23.79
C THR A 309 -10.17 -19.25 -25.25
N VAL A 310 -10.26 -20.52 -25.69
CA VAL A 310 -10.12 -20.90 -27.10
C VAL A 310 -11.46 -20.83 -27.84
N GLU A 311 -12.55 -21.12 -27.11
CA GLU A 311 -13.90 -21.08 -27.66
C GLU A 311 -14.46 -19.67 -27.58
N GLN A 312 -15.07 -19.19 -28.67
CA GLN A 312 -15.66 -17.87 -28.72
C GLN A 312 -16.78 -17.75 -27.65
N PRO A 313 -16.74 -16.72 -26.79
CA PRO A 313 -17.81 -16.45 -25.84
C PRO A 313 -19.16 -16.26 -26.53
N THR A 314 -20.24 -16.73 -25.89
CA THR A 314 -21.61 -16.59 -26.39
C THR A 314 -22.25 -15.23 -26.06
N CYS A 315 -21.62 -14.44 -25.20
CA CYS A 315 -22.09 -13.10 -24.85
C CYS A 315 -21.95 -12.12 -26.03
N GLU A 316 -22.80 -11.09 -26.04
CA GLU A 316 -22.80 -10.07 -27.10
C GLU A 316 -21.67 -9.04 -26.93
N HIS A 317 -21.29 -8.76 -25.68
CA HIS A 317 -20.35 -7.72 -25.27
C HIS A 317 -19.15 -8.32 -24.51
N ASN A 318 -18.16 -7.48 -24.20
CA ASN A 318 -17.05 -7.79 -23.29
C ASN A 318 -16.14 -8.94 -23.73
N TRP A 319 -15.87 -9.03 -25.04
CA TRP A 319 -14.83 -9.91 -25.55
C TRP A 319 -14.19 -9.38 -26.83
N SER A 320 -12.99 -9.86 -27.11
CA SER A 320 -12.28 -9.63 -28.38
C SER A 320 -11.51 -10.87 -28.77
N SER A 321 -11.41 -11.13 -30.08
CA SER A 321 -10.45 -12.10 -30.59
C SER A 321 -9.02 -11.58 -30.39
N GLY A 322 -8.06 -12.50 -30.42
CA GLY A 322 -6.65 -12.16 -30.36
C GLY A 322 -5.77 -13.39 -30.48
N LYS A 323 -4.46 -13.17 -30.54
CA LYS A 323 -3.46 -14.23 -30.68
C LYS A 323 -2.53 -14.22 -29.49
N VAL A 324 -2.19 -15.40 -28.95
CA VAL A 324 -1.19 -15.49 -27.88
C VAL A 324 0.17 -15.05 -28.44
N HIS A 325 0.64 -13.89 -28.01
CA HIS A 325 1.92 -13.32 -28.39
C HIS A 325 3.04 -13.87 -27.50
N ASP A 326 2.82 -13.87 -26.18
CA ASP A 326 3.80 -14.39 -25.21
C ASP A 326 3.15 -14.96 -23.94
N ILE A 327 3.89 -15.79 -23.21
CA ILE A 327 3.46 -16.40 -21.95
C ILE A 327 4.61 -16.34 -20.94
N ALA A 328 4.41 -15.58 -19.86
CA ALA A 328 5.34 -15.56 -18.72
C ALA A 328 4.86 -16.53 -17.63
N TYR A 329 5.62 -17.61 -17.40
CA TYR A 329 5.33 -18.59 -16.35
C TYR A 329 5.96 -18.18 -15.02
N LEU A 330 5.12 -17.91 -14.02
CA LEU A 330 5.53 -17.39 -12.69
C LEU A 330 5.23 -18.40 -11.56
N GLY A 331 5.20 -19.69 -11.89
CA GLY A 331 4.98 -20.76 -10.92
C GLY A 331 3.49 -20.99 -10.65
N GLY A 332 2.93 -20.28 -9.67
CA GLY A 332 1.51 -20.45 -9.26
C GLY A 332 0.50 -19.89 -10.28
N HIS A 333 0.97 -19.06 -11.21
CA HIS A 333 0.19 -18.44 -12.27
C HIS A 333 1.05 -18.21 -13.51
N SER A 334 0.39 -17.92 -14.61
CA SER A 334 0.99 -17.46 -15.86
C SER A 334 0.36 -16.15 -16.29
N VAL A 335 1.17 -15.26 -16.85
CA VAL A 335 0.68 -14.04 -17.50
C VAL A 335 0.72 -14.27 -19.01
N PHE A 336 -0.45 -14.24 -19.64
CA PHE A 336 -0.62 -14.31 -21.08
C PHE A 336 -0.60 -12.89 -21.65
N TYR A 337 0.22 -12.69 -22.68
CA TYR A 337 0.21 -11.50 -23.51
C TYR A 337 -0.54 -11.84 -24.79
N VAL A 338 -1.72 -11.26 -24.97
CA VAL A 338 -2.58 -11.48 -26.14
C VAL A 338 -2.52 -10.25 -27.03
N GLU A 339 -2.16 -10.43 -28.28
CA GLU A 339 -2.21 -9.39 -29.32
C GLU A 339 -3.60 -9.35 -29.93
N LEU A 340 -4.28 -8.23 -29.78
CA LEU A 340 -5.58 -7.96 -30.38
C LEU A 340 -5.43 -7.65 -31.89
N PRO A 341 -6.51 -7.73 -32.69
CA PRO A 341 -6.48 -7.37 -34.12
C PRO A 341 -5.96 -5.96 -34.40
N SER A 342 -6.11 -5.04 -33.45
CA SER A 342 -5.58 -3.68 -33.48
C SER A 342 -4.05 -3.59 -33.33
N GLY A 343 -3.37 -4.69 -32.97
CA GLY A 343 -1.95 -4.73 -32.62
C GLY A 343 -1.66 -4.39 -31.15
N LYS A 344 -2.70 -4.08 -30.36
CA LYS A 344 -2.56 -3.80 -28.93
C LYS A 344 -2.31 -5.10 -28.15
N LEU A 345 -1.33 -5.07 -27.25
CA LEU A 345 -1.06 -6.17 -26.33
C LEU A 345 -1.84 -5.98 -25.03
N VAL A 346 -2.59 -7.01 -24.64
CA VAL A 346 -3.30 -7.09 -23.36
C VAL A 346 -2.77 -8.24 -22.52
N GLN A 347 -2.81 -8.07 -21.21
CA GLN A 347 -2.36 -9.03 -20.23
C GLN A 347 -3.54 -9.75 -19.58
N SER A 348 -3.46 -11.07 -19.48
CA SER A 348 -4.37 -11.90 -18.70
C SER A 348 -3.58 -12.70 -17.68
N PHE A 349 -4.01 -12.68 -16.42
CA PHE A 349 -3.43 -13.47 -15.35
C PHE A 349 -4.26 -14.74 -15.15
N VAL A 350 -3.63 -15.89 -15.34
CA VAL A 350 -4.30 -17.20 -15.24
C VAL A 350 -3.62 -18.06 -14.19
N ALA A 351 -4.39 -18.53 -13.20
CA ALA A 351 -3.89 -19.44 -12.18
C ALA A 351 -3.45 -20.78 -12.78
N ASN A 352 -2.33 -21.33 -12.30
CA ASN A 352 -1.82 -22.63 -12.71
C ASN A 352 -2.48 -23.78 -11.91
N ALA A 353 -3.81 -23.81 -11.91
CA ALA A 353 -4.61 -24.76 -11.12
C ALA A 353 -4.54 -26.20 -11.63
N GLU A 354 -4.43 -26.38 -12.96
CA GLU A 354 -4.42 -27.70 -13.58
C GLU A 354 -3.03 -28.09 -14.09
N ARG A 355 -2.58 -29.30 -13.73
CA ARG A 355 -1.27 -29.82 -14.16
C ARG A 355 -1.25 -30.34 -15.60
N ARG A 356 -2.41 -30.72 -16.15
CA ARG A 356 -2.55 -31.38 -17.47
C ARG A 356 -3.66 -30.77 -18.34
N GLY A 357 -4.16 -29.58 -18.00
CA GLY A 357 -5.15 -28.89 -18.84
C GLY A 357 -4.55 -28.53 -20.19
N GLN A 358 -5.34 -28.65 -21.26
CA GLN A 358 -4.98 -28.07 -22.56
C GLN A 358 -5.08 -26.55 -22.42
N ARG A 359 -3.95 -25.87 -22.56
CA ARG A 359 -3.87 -24.42 -22.51
C ARG A 359 -3.42 -23.88 -23.85
N PRO A 360 -3.92 -22.70 -24.25
CA PRO A 360 -3.38 -22.01 -25.41
C PRO A 360 -1.87 -21.85 -25.29
N THR A 361 -1.17 -22.03 -26.40
CA THR A 361 0.28 -21.84 -26.52
C THR A 361 0.58 -20.66 -27.46
N TRP A 362 1.85 -20.29 -27.58
CA TRP A 362 2.31 -19.22 -28.46
C TRP A 362 1.75 -19.38 -29.88
N GLY A 363 1.13 -18.31 -30.36
CA GLY A 363 0.56 -18.22 -31.69
C GLY A 363 -0.83 -18.79 -31.86
N ASP A 364 -1.41 -19.41 -30.84
CA ASP A 364 -2.79 -19.88 -30.89
C ASP A 364 -3.76 -18.70 -30.95
N GLN A 365 -4.85 -18.90 -31.69
CA GLN A 365 -5.98 -17.98 -31.68
C GLN A 365 -6.82 -18.22 -30.42
N VAL A 366 -7.14 -17.12 -29.75
CA VAL A 366 -7.88 -17.10 -28.48
C VAL A 366 -8.87 -15.95 -28.47
N PHE A 367 -9.73 -15.96 -27.46
CA PHE A 367 -10.61 -14.85 -27.13
C PHE A 367 -10.28 -14.39 -25.72
N VAL A 368 -10.15 -13.07 -25.55
CA VAL A 368 -10.16 -12.43 -24.23
C VAL A 368 -11.57 -12.00 -23.91
N TRP A 369 -12.01 -12.19 -22.67
CA TRP A 369 -13.34 -11.80 -22.22
C TRP A 369 -13.37 -11.44 -20.73
N TRP A 370 -14.40 -10.74 -20.30
CA TRP A 370 -14.57 -10.28 -18.92
C TRP A 370 -16.04 -10.09 -18.53
N GLU A 371 -16.31 -10.01 -17.23
CA GLU A 371 -17.65 -9.76 -16.69
C GLU A 371 -17.97 -8.26 -16.68
N ASP A 372 -19.25 -7.90 -16.58
CA ASP A 372 -19.73 -6.52 -16.71
C ASP A 372 -19.37 -5.60 -15.53
N ASP A 373 -18.91 -6.17 -14.41
CA ASP A 373 -18.40 -5.49 -13.22
C ASP A 373 -16.86 -5.55 -13.10
N SER A 374 -16.19 -6.12 -14.10
CA SER A 374 -14.75 -6.41 -14.02
C SER A 374 -13.87 -5.17 -14.19
N GLY A 375 -14.30 -4.20 -15.01
CA GLY A 375 -13.54 -3.00 -15.30
C GLY A 375 -14.04 -1.77 -14.56
N VAL A 376 -13.20 -0.75 -14.56
CA VAL A 376 -13.49 0.57 -13.99
C VAL A 376 -13.48 1.60 -15.11
N VAL A 377 -14.48 2.47 -15.13
CA VAL A 377 -14.57 3.61 -16.05
C VAL A 377 -14.01 4.85 -15.36
N LEU A 378 -13.00 5.45 -15.97
CA LEU A 378 -12.28 6.61 -15.48
C LEU A 378 -12.48 7.77 -16.43
N ARG A 379 -12.62 8.98 -15.86
CA ARG A 379 -12.62 10.21 -16.64
C ARG A 379 -11.21 10.47 -17.18
N SER A 380 -11.13 10.90 -18.44
CA SER A 380 -9.90 11.29 -19.11
C SER A 380 -9.25 12.52 -18.49
#